data_AF-A0A127ZIF8-F1
#
_entry.id   AF-A0A127ZIF8-F1
#
_cell.length_a   1.000
_cell.length_b   1.000
_cell.length_c   1.000
_cell.angle_alpha   90.00
_cell.angle_beta   90.00
_cell.angle_gamma   90.00
#
_symmetry.space_group_name_H-M   'P 1'
#
loop_
_entity.id
_entity.type
_entity.pdbx_description
1 polymer ?
#
loop_
_entity_poly.entity_id
_entity_poly.type
_entity_poly.pdbx_seq_one_letter_code
_entity_poly.pdbx_strand_id
1 'polypeptide(L)'
;MTSFDHRYIESITHRDYVFVYCDGAAIHNGASYAQAGFAVYFPDPELDWLNESGSLPDYEQTSNRAELYALIRAAEAAPTDGRQVVIFSDSKYAINCVGRWLDNWRSNGWLNSRGVPVHNQDLIERLDRET
;
A
#
# COMPACT_ATOMS: atom_id res chain seq x y z
N MET A 1 21.51 15.00 -25.48
CA MET A 1 21.67 15.98 -24.39
C MET A 1 20.32 16.09 -23.70
N THR A 2 20.23 15.68 -22.44
CA THR A 2 19.01 15.84 -21.64
C THR A 2 18.85 17.33 -21.32
N SER A 3 17.72 17.92 -21.69
CA SER A 3 17.39 19.30 -21.35
C SER A 3 17.01 19.38 -19.87
N PHE A 4 17.79 20.11 -19.09
CA PHE A 4 17.48 20.43 -17.70
C PHE A 4 16.68 21.74 -17.66
N ASP A 5 15.42 21.69 -17.22
CA ASP A 5 14.63 22.89 -16.95
C ASP A 5 14.86 23.33 -15.51
N HIS A 6 15.65 24.39 -15.35
CA HIS A 6 16.02 24.98 -14.06
C HIS A 6 14.83 25.55 -13.28
N ARG A 7 13.65 25.69 -13.91
CA ARG A 7 12.42 26.19 -13.26
C ARG A 7 11.75 25.16 -12.34
N TYR A 8 12.23 23.92 -12.32
CA TYR A 8 11.74 22.86 -11.42
C TYR A 8 12.78 22.43 -10.37
N ILE A 9 13.77 23.29 -10.11
CA ILE A 9 14.72 23.07 -9.01
C ILE A 9 14.10 23.65 -7.73
N GLU A 10 13.37 22.81 -7.02
CA GLU A 10 12.87 23.12 -5.67
C GLU A 10 13.81 22.57 -4.61
N SER A 11 13.93 23.27 -3.47
CA SER A 11 14.65 22.75 -2.31
C SER A 11 13.77 21.73 -1.57
N ILE A 12 13.55 20.57 -2.19
CA ILE A 12 12.97 19.43 -1.49
C ILE A 12 14.05 18.85 -0.61
N THR A 13 13.88 18.94 0.71
CA THR A 13 14.80 18.29 1.64
C THR A 13 14.24 16.92 1.99
N HIS A 14 15.11 15.93 2.21
CA HIS A 14 14.66 14.61 2.71
C HIS A 14 13.83 14.73 4.00
N ARG A 15 14.00 15.82 4.76
CA ARG A 15 13.24 16.09 5.99
C ARG A 15 11.77 16.34 5.75
N ASP A 16 11.35 16.70 4.54
CA ASP A 16 9.95 16.95 4.21
C ASP A 16 9.18 15.65 3.91
N TYR A 17 9.88 14.52 3.78
CA TYR A 17 9.33 13.24 3.35
C TYR A 17 9.62 12.10 4.32
N VAL A 18 8.64 11.22 4.46
CA VAL A 18 8.80 9.89 5.04
C VAL A 18 8.68 8.88 3.91
N PHE A 19 9.75 8.12 3.67
CA PHE A 19 9.73 7.00 2.73
C PHE A 19 9.42 5.72 3.49
N VAL A 20 8.57 4.88 2.92
CA VAL A 20 8.26 3.55 3.47
C VAL A 20 8.09 2.56 2.34
N TYR A 21 8.67 1.38 2.48
CA TYR A 21 8.53 0.26 1.55
C TYR A 21 7.63 -0.78 2.18
N CYS A 22 6.73 -1.37 1.41
CA CYS A 22 5.88 -2.44 1.88
C CYS A 22 5.80 -3.57 0.85
N ASP A 23 5.63 -4.78 1.35
CA ASP A 23 5.54 -6.01 0.56
C ASP A 23 4.58 -7.01 1.24
N GLY A 24 3.93 -7.84 0.44
CA GLY A 24 3.00 -8.86 0.87
C GLY A 24 3.15 -10.15 0.07
N ALA A 25 3.51 -11.23 0.77
CA ALA A 25 3.76 -12.53 0.15
C ALA A 25 2.80 -13.60 0.68
N ALA A 26 2.55 -14.62 -0.14
CA ALA A 26 1.86 -15.83 0.29
C ALA A 26 2.55 -17.09 -0.23
N ILE A 27 2.79 -18.04 0.66
CA ILE A 27 3.18 -19.40 0.29
C ILE A 27 1.93 -20.22 -0.03
N HIS A 28 2.03 -21.09 -1.03
CA HIS A 28 0.92 -21.90 -1.54
C HIS A 28 -0.31 -21.06 -1.94
N ASN A 29 -0.10 -19.86 -2.49
CA ASN A 29 -1.16 -18.93 -2.85
C ASN A 29 -2.28 -19.61 -3.68
N GLY A 30 -3.52 -19.45 -3.24
CA GLY A 30 -4.71 -20.09 -3.84
C GLY A 30 -5.04 -21.49 -3.31
N ALA A 31 -4.19 -22.09 -2.46
CA ALA A 31 -4.52 -23.31 -1.75
C ALA A 31 -5.29 -23.02 -0.45
N SER A 32 -6.06 -24.01 0.04
CA SER A 32 -6.81 -23.90 1.30
C SER A 32 -5.92 -23.80 2.56
N TYR A 33 -4.63 -24.13 2.42
CA TYR A 33 -3.61 -24.07 3.48
C TYR A 33 -2.56 -23.00 3.19
N ALA A 34 -2.87 -22.04 2.32
CA ALA A 34 -2.00 -20.90 2.08
C ALA A 34 -1.69 -20.15 3.39
N GLN A 35 -0.49 -19.59 3.47
CA GLN A 35 -0.09 -18.72 4.56
C GLN A 35 0.48 -17.45 3.94
N ALA A 36 -0.04 -16.31 4.37
CA ALA A 36 0.31 -15.00 3.86
C ALA A 36 0.93 -14.15 4.97
N GLY A 37 1.82 -13.25 4.60
CA GLY A 37 2.50 -12.35 5.52
C GLY A 37 2.79 -11.02 4.85
N PHE A 38 2.97 -9.99 5.67
CA PHE A 38 3.22 -8.62 5.26
C PHE A 38 4.51 -8.11 5.89
N ALA A 39 5.10 -7.09 5.28
CA ALA A 39 6.19 -6.33 5.85
C ALA A 39 6.08 -4.85 5.49
N VAL A 40 6.54 -4.01 6.41
CA VAL A 40 6.67 -2.55 6.28
C VAL A 40 8.07 -2.16 6.74
N TYR A 41 8.76 -1.38 5.92
CA TYR A 41 10.15 -0.98 6.13
C TYR A 41 10.36 0.51 5.87
N PHE A 42 10.61 1.25 6.95
CA PHE A 42 11.11 2.61 6.98
C PHE A 42 12.65 2.57 6.95
N PRO A 43 13.28 3.09 5.89
CA PRO A 43 14.74 3.12 5.76
C PRO A 43 15.41 4.18 6.65
N ASP A 44 14.64 5.11 7.21
CA ASP A 44 15.13 6.13 8.12
C ASP A 44 15.43 5.50 9.50
N PRO A 45 16.68 5.52 9.98
CA PRO A 45 17.04 4.93 11.27
C PRO A 45 16.28 5.52 12.47
N GLU A 46 15.80 6.77 12.39
CA GLU A 46 15.00 7.38 13.45
C GLU A 46 13.57 6.78 13.54
N LEU A 47 13.15 6.10 12.46
CA LEU A 47 11.86 5.46 12.31
C LEU A 47 11.95 3.93 12.33
N ASP A 48 13.10 3.34 12.62
CA ASP A 48 13.30 1.86 12.61
C ASP A 48 12.32 1.12 13.53
N TRP A 49 11.90 1.76 14.62
CA TRP A 49 10.91 1.22 15.56
C TRP A 49 9.49 1.09 14.97
N LEU A 50 9.23 1.69 13.80
CA LEU A 50 7.98 1.53 13.04
C LEU A 50 8.04 0.34 12.06
N ASN A 51 9.20 -0.29 11.88
CA ASN A 51 9.33 -1.47 11.03
C ASN A 51 8.50 -2.62 11.60
N GLU A 52 7.69 -3.24 10.75
CA GLU A 52 6.75 -4.28 11.16
C GLU A 52 6.74 -5.41 10.13
N SER A 53 6.62 -6.64 10.59
CA SER A 53 6.25 -7.77 9.74
C SER A 53 5.47 -8.79 10.53
N GLY A 54 4.67 -9.59 9.84
CA GLY A 54 3.88 -10.61 10.50
C GLY A 54 3.01 -11.40 9.53
N SER A 55 2.32 -12.39 10.08
CA SER A 55 1.29 -13.11 9.33
C SER A 55 0.10 -12.20 9.04
N LEU A 56 -0.52 -12.37 7.87
CA LEU A 56 -1.81 -11.75 7.58
C LEU A 56 -2.85 -12.28 8.59
N PRO A 57 -3.51 -11.42 9.38
CA PRO A 57 -4.41 -11.85 10.45
C PRO A 57 -5.76 -12.40 9.95
N ASP A 58 -5.98 -12.42 8.64
CA ASP A 58 -7.22 -12.82 7.99
C ASP A 58 -7.39 -14.35 7.95
N TYR A 59 -8.61 -14.82 7.72
CA TYR A 59 -8.85 -16.18 7.25
C TYR A 59 -8.42 -16.36 5.78
N GLU A 60 -8.67 -15.37 4.92
CA GLU A 60 -8.35 -15.49 3.49
C GLU A 60 -6.87 -15.17 3.24
N GLN A 61 -6.07 -16.22 3.08
CA GLN A 61 -4.61 -16.14 2.96
C GLN A 61 -4.19 -16.07 1.48
N THR A 62 -4.05 -14.85 0.94
CA THR A 62 -3.59 -14.64 -0.44
C THR A 62 -2.54 -13.54 -0.52
N SER A 63 -1.71 -13.57 -1.59
CA SER A 63 -0.70 -12.53 -1.81
C SER A 63 -1.35 -11.15 -1.96
N ASN A 64 -2.44 -11.04 -2.74
CA ASN A 64 -3.12 -9.75 -2.96
C ASN A 64 -3.64 -9.13 -1.66
N ARG A 65 -4.15 -9.95 -0.73
CA ARG A 65 -4.60 -9.46 0.58
C ARG A 65 -3.43 -9.04 1.46
N ALA A 66 -2.33 -9.81 1.46
CA ALA A 66 -1.10 -9.41 2.16
C ALA A 66 -0.54 -8.08 1.65
N GLU A 67 -0.54 -7.85 0.34
CA GLU A 67 -0.07 -6.60 -0.28
C GLU A 67 -0.91 -5.39 0.12
N LEU A 68 -2.24 -5.52 0.05
CA LEU A 68 -3.16 -4.48 0.52
C LEU A 68 -2.99 -4.22 2.02
N TYR A 69 -2.82 -5.28 2.81
CA TYR A 69 -2.58 -5.16 4.24
C TYR A 69 -1.25 -4.46 4.53
N ALA A 70 -0.18 -4.73 3.77
CA ALA A 70 1.10 -4.06 3.91
C ALA A 70 0.98 -2.54 3.64
N LEU A 71 0.22 -2.13 2.62
CA LEU A 71 -0.10 -0.70 2.37
C LEU A 71 -0.87 -0.07 3.54
N ILE A 72 -1.88 -0.77 4.07
CA ILE A 72 -2.64 -0.29 5.23
C ILE A 72 -1.72 -0.07 6.42
N ARG A 73 -0.86 -1.05 6.74
CA ARG A 73 0.07 -0.94 7.87
C ARG A 73 1.09 0.17 7.67
N ALA A 74 1.58 0.36 6.44
CA ALA A 74 2.46 1.47 6.11
C ALA A 74 1.78 2.83 6.32
N ALA A 75 0.53 2.98 5.90
CA ALA A 75 -0.25 4.21 6.10
C ALA A 75 -0.57 4.46 7.59
N GLU A 76 -1.00 3.42 8.32
CA GLU A 76 -1.32 3.49 9.76
C GLU A 76 -0.08 3.79 10.63
N ALA A 77 1.09 3.28 10.25
CA ALA A 77 2.33 3.49 11.00
C ALA A 77 3.01 4.84 10.69
N ALA A 78 2.65 5.49 9.58
CA ALA A 78 3.34 6.68 9.14
C ALA A 78 3.20 7.84 10.16
N PRO A 79 4.29 8.57 10.47
CA PRO A 79 4.24 9.71 11.38
C PRO A 79 3.28 10.80 10.88
N THR A 80 2.53 11.40 11.81
CA THR A 80 1.58 12.51 11.53
C THR A 80 2.19 13.89 11.85
N ASP A 81 3.51 14.02 11.75
CA ASP A 81 4.28 15.21 12.11
C ASP A 81 4.35 16.29 11.00
N GLY A 82 3.54 16.14 9.96
CA GLY A 82 3.40 17.10 8.86
C GLY A 82 4.29 16.80 7.64
N ARG A 83 5.16 15.78 7.71
CA ARG A 83 5.92 15.28 6.55
C ARG A 83 4.99 14.59 5.54
N GLN A 84 5.34 14.67 4.26
CA GLN A 84 4.65 13.91 3.22
C GLN A 84 5.10 12.45 3.23
N VAL A 85 4.15 11.52 3.20
CA VAL A 85 4.45 10.08 3.21
C VAL A 85 4.47 9.55 1.77
N VAL A 86 5.51 8.82 1.42
CA VAL A 86 5.66 8.15 0.13
C VAL A 86 5.81 6.64 0.38
N ILE A 87 4.76 5.91 0.01
CA ILE A 87 4.68 4.46 0.17
C ILE A 87 5.08 3.79 -1.15
N PHE A 88 6.07 2.90 -1.09
CA PHE A 88 6.53 2.09 -2.22
C PHE A 88 6.03 0.65 -2.08
N SER A 89 5.48 0.12 -3.17
CA SER A 89 5.11 -1.29 -3.32
C SER A 89 5.43 -1.72 -4.75
N ASP A 90 5.69 -3.01 -4.98
CA ASP A 90 5.80 -3.59 -6.32
C ASP A 90 4.48 -4.19 -6.82
N SER A 91 3.46 -4.27 -5.95
CA SER A 91 2.12 -4.76 -6.27
C SER A 91 1.34 -3.75 -7.11
N LYS A 92 1.38 -3.96 -8.43
CA LYS A 92 0.52 -3.24 -9.38
C LYS A 92 -0.96 -3.37 -9.03
N TYR A 93 -1.38 -4.50 -8.47
CA TYR A 93 -2.76 -4.68 -8.03
C TYR A 93 -3.10 -3.69 -6.92
N ALA A 94 -2.32 -3.68 -5.85
CA ALA A 94 -2.57 -2.82 -4.69
C ALA A 94 -2.46 -1.32 -5.05
N ILE A 95 -1.44 -0.94 -5.84
CA ILE A 95 -1.27 0.42 -6.35
C ILE A 95 -2.48 0.86 -7.20
N ASN A 96 -2.98 0.00 -8.09
CA ASN A 96 -4.12 0.36 -8.94
C ASN A 96 -5.45 0.40 -8.16
N CYS A 97 -5.60 -0.41 -7.10
CA CYS A 97 -6.78 -0.36 -6.23
C CYS A 97 -7.02 1.07 -5.74
N VAL A 98 -6.02 1.72 -5.15
CA VAL A 98 -6.14 3.09 -4.63
C VAL A 98 -5.93 4.16 -5.68
N GLY A 99 -4.97 3.98 -6.59
CA GLY A 99 -4.55 5.04 -7.51
C GLY A 99 -5.38 5.15 -8.79
N ARG A 100 -6.23 4.16 -9.12
CA ARG A 100 -6.95 4.12 -10.41
C ARG A 100 -8.39 3.67 -10.32
N TRP A 101 -8.68 2.67 -9.47
CA TRP A 101 -9.96 1.97 -9.51
C TRP A 101 -10.94 2.42 -8.43
N LEU A 102 -10.42 2.94 -7.31
CA LEU A 102 -11.20 3.31 -6.13
C LEU A 102 -12.39 4.24 -6.44
N ASP A 103 -12.17 5.33 -7.16
CA ASP A 103 -13.22 6.30 -7.49
C ASP A 103 -14.35 5.69 -8.33
N ASN A 104 -14.00 4.84 -9.29
CA ASN A 104 -14.97 4.12 -10.10
C ASN A 104 -15.75 3.10 -9.26
N TRP A 105 -15.08 2.38 -8.34
CA TRP A 105 -15.75 1.41 -7.49
C TRP A 105 -16.69 2.05 -6.47
N ARG A 106 -16.29 3.18 -5.86
CA ARG A 106 -17.15 3.97 -4.99
C ARG A 106 -18.42 4.46 -5.71
N SER A 107 -18.27 4.92 -6.95
CA SER A 107 -19.40 5.46 -7.73
C SER A 107 -20.31 4.38 -8.33
N ASN A 108 -19.80 3.17 -8.57
CA ASN A 108 -20.55 2.09 -9.23
C ASN A 108 -21.10 1.01 -8.28
N GLY A 109 -21.07 1.26 -6.96
CA GLY A 109 -21.59 0.32 -5.97
C GLY A 109 -20.70 -0.90 -5.75
N TRP A 110 -19.38 -0.74 -5.89
CA TRP A 110 -18.36 -1.78 -5.70
C TRP A 110 -18.48 -2.98 -6.63
N LEU A 111 -18.74 -2.71 -7.91
CA LEU A 111 -18.80 -3.71 -8.95
C LEU A 111 -17.56 -3.63 -9.86
N ASN A 112 -17.00 -4.79 -10.21
CA ASN A 112 -15.92 -4.86 -11.19
C ASN A 112 -16.47 -4.78 -12.63
N SER A 113 -15.57 -4.84 -13.63
CA SER A 113 -15.95 -4.75 -15.05
C SER A 113 -16.87 -5.86 -15.56
N ARG A 114 -17.04 -6.95 -14.80
CA ARG A 114 -17.96 -8.05 -15.08
C ARG A 114 -19.31 -7.90 -14.36
N GLY A 115 -19.52 -6.81 -13.63
CA GLY A 115 -20.75 -6.56 -12.88
C GLY A 115 -20.90 -7.39 -11.61
N VAL A 116 -19.80 -7.97 -11.10
CA VAL A 116 -19.79 -8.71 -9.82
C VAL A 116 -19.02 -7.91 -8.76
N PRO A 117 -19.24 -8.18 -7.45
CA PRO A 117 -18.54 -7.48 -6.38
C PRO A 117 -17.01 -7.48 -6.56
N VAL A 118 -16.39 -6.37 -6.18
CA VAL A 118 -14.92 -6.21 -6.19
C VAL A 118 -14.29 -7.14 -5.16
N HIS A 119 -13.24 -7.85 -5.57
CA HIS A 119 -12.45 -8.66 -4.65
C HIS A 119 -11.68 -7.78 -3.66
N ASN A 120 -11.59 -8.24 -2.41
CA ASN A 120 -10.88 -7.55 -1.33
C ASN A 120 -11.42 -6.15 -1.01
N GLN A 121 -12.71 -5.91 -1.33
CA GLN A 121 -13.37 -4.63 -1.05
C GLN A 121 -13.16 -4.18 0.40
N ASP A 122 -13.21 -5.10 1.35
CA ASP A 122 -13.03 -4.83 2.77
C ASP A 122 -11.67 -4.20 3.11
N LEU A 123 -10.58 -4.68 2.50
CA LEU A 123 -9.24 -4.11 2.68
C LEU A 123 -9.08 -2.82 1.88
N ILE A 124 -9.66 -2.73 0.68
CA ILE A 124 -9.59 -1.53 -0.15
C ILE A 124 -10.32 -0.36 0.54
N GLU A 125 -11.50 -0.62 1.11
CA GLU A 125 -12.26 0.35 1.91
C GLU A 125 -11.54 0.75 3.19
N ARG A 126 -10.76 -0.16 3.80
CA ARG A 126 -9.93 0.19 4.96
C ARG A 126 -8.78 1.09 4.54
N LEU A 127 -8.04 0.72 3.50
CA LEU A 127 -6.91 1.48 3.00
C LEU A 127 -7.33 2.90 2.61
N ASP A 128 -8.49 3.04 1.96
CA ASP A 128 -9.08 4.34 1.61
C ASP A 128 -9.36 5.26 2.81
N ARG A 129 -9.54 4.73 4.02
CA ARG A 129 -9.72 5.58 5.21
C ARG A 129 -8.41 6.16 5.73
N GLU A 130 -7.29 5.55 5.35
CA GLU A 130 -5.94 5.92 5.78
C GLU A 130 -5.19 6.78 4.75
N THR A 131 -5.76 6.93 3.53
CA THR A 131 -5.15 7.69 2.41
C THR A 131 -6.06 8.82 1.93
#